data_AF-A0A7W1QER9-F1
#
_entry.id   AF-A0A7W1QER9-F1
#
_cell.length_a   1.000
_cell.length_b   1.000
_cell.length_c   1.000
_cell.angle_alpha   90.00
_cell.angle_beta   90.00
_cell.angle_gamma   90.00
#
_symmetry.space_group_name_H-M   'P 1'
#
loop_
_entity.id
_entity.type
_entity.pdbx_description
1 polymer ?
#
loop_
_entity_poly.entity_id
_entity_poly.type
_entity_poly.pdbx_seq_one_letter_code
_entity_poly.pdbx_strand_id
1 'polypeptide(L)'
;MRVVGLHSDVLVATSRIWQTTCTIVRRDAGSGTGECFVIDSPILPDELEVLPAVLEHAGFGFSGLLATHADWDHLLARMAFPAAALGVAELADDAQVCNCNGVTKGDICGAVKAGCASVTAV
;
A
#
# COMPACT_ATOMS: atom_id res chain seq x y z
N MET A 1 -12.45 -8.78 -11.23
CA MET A 1 -12.13 -7.34 -11.21
C MET A 1 -11.68 -6.87 -12.58
N ARG A 2 -11.74 -5.55 -12.82
CA ARG A 2 -11.13 -4.89 -14.00
C ARG A 2 -9.88 -4.15 -13.53
N VAL A 3 -8.73 -4.38 -14.16
CA VAL A 3 -7.49 -3.65 -13.84
C VAL A 3 -7.11 -2.73 -14.99
N VAL A 4 -6.79 -1.47 -14.66
CA VAL A 4 -6.41 -0.43 -15.63
C VAL A 4 -5.11 0.23 -15.16
N GLY A 5 -4.13 0.36 -16.07
CA GLY A 5 -2.96 1.21 -15.84
C GLY A 5 -3.31 2.67 -16.11
N LEU A 6 -3.23 3.52 -15.09
CA LEU A 6 -3.47 4.96 -15.20
C LEU A 6 -2.16 5.74 -15.42
N HIS A 7 -1.05 5.18 -14.95
CA HIS A 7 0.30 5.72 -15.05
C HIS A 7 1.28 4.54 -15.16
N SER A 8 2.54 4.78 -15.56
CA SER A 8 3.59 3.75 -15.58
C SER A 8 3.73 3.04 -14.23
N ASP A 9 3.41 3.74 -13.16
CA ASP A 9 3.58 3.29 -11.78
C ASP A 9 2.26 3.23 -10.98
N VAL A 10 1.12 3.32 -11.66
CA VAL A 10 -0.20 3.27 -11.00
C VAL A 10 -1.15 2.36 -11.76
N LEU A 11 -1.62 1.33 -11.06
CA LEU A 11 -2.73 0.47 -11.50
C LEU A 11 -3.93 0.70 -10.60
N VAL A 12 -5.13 0.60 -11.16
CA VAL A 12 -6.39 0.58 -10.41
C VAL A 12 -7.15 -0.69 -10.75
N ALA A 13 -7.39 -1.50 -9.74
CA ALA A 13 -8.30 -2.63 -9.79
C ALA A 13 -9.69 -2.20 -9.29
N THR A 14 -10.72 -2.41 -10.10
CA THR A 14 -12.12 -2.17 -9.73
C THR A 14 -12.83 -3.50 -9.54
N SER A 15 -13.40 -3.71 -8.35
CA SER A 15 -14.18 -4.89 -8.01
C SER A 15 -15.43 -5.03 -8.90
N ARG A 16 -15.84 -6.27 -9.22
CA ARG A 16 -17.02 -6.50 -10.08
C ARG A 16 -18.33 -6.03 -9.44
N ILE A 17 -18.45 -6.19 -8.13
CA ILE A 17 -19.59 -5.71 -7.34
C ILE A 17 -19.22 -4.39 -6.66
N TRP A 18 -20.20 -3.50 -6.44
CA TRP A 18 -20.06 -2.16 -5.82
C TRP A 18 -19.06 -1.18 -6.44
N GLN A 19 -18.23 -1.60 -7.40
CA GLN A 19 -17.24 -0.78 -8.08
C GLN A 19 -16.23 -0.13 -7.12
N THR A 20 -15.95 -0.77 -5.98
CA THR A 20 -14.89 -0.36 -5.06
C THR A 20 -13.52 -0.52 -5.72
N THR A 21 -12.57 0.31 -5.32
CA THR A 21 -11.26 0.38 -5.95
C THR A 21 -10.15 -0.06 -5.00
N CYS A 22 -9.25 -0.88 -5.52
CA CYS A 22 -7.93 -1.13 -4.97
C CYS A 22 -6.91 -0.45 -5.88
N THR A 23 -6.07 0.41 -5.30
CA THR A 23 -5.06 1.16 -6.06
C THR A 23 -3.69 0.59 -5.76
N ILE A 24 -2.94 0.25 -6.79
CA ILE A 24 -1.58 -0.24 -6.66
C ILE A 24 -0.64 0.86 -7.12
N VAL A 25 0.23 1.30 -6.22
CA VAL A 25 1.21 2.37 -6.50
C VAL A 25 2.61 1.81 -6.34
N ARG A 26 3.43 2.04 -7.36
CA ARG A 26 4.84 1.67 -7.41
C ARG A 26 5.73 2.91 -7.38
N ARG A 27 6.94 2.74 -6.87
CA ARG A 27 8.09 3.55 -7.21
C ARG A 27 9.10 2.67 -7.93
N ASP A 28 9.31 2.92 -9.23
CA ASP A 28 10.45 2.31 -9.92
C ASP A 28 11.74 2.88 -9.29
N ALA A 29 12.65 1.98 -8.99
CA ALA A 29 13.88 2.28 -8.29
C ALA A 29 14.98 2.80 -9.21
N GLY A 30 14.85 2.59 -10.53
CA GLY A 30 15.99 2.66 -11.42
C GLY A 30 17.09 1.70 -10.95
N SER A 31 18.19 2.24 -10.40
CA SER A 31 19.31 1.47 -9.83
C SER A 31 19.15 1.10 -8.34
N GLY A 32 18.09 1.53 -7.66
CA GLY A 32 17.84 1.26 -6.23
C GLY A 32 16.90 0.07 -5.98
N THR A 33 16.30 0.00 -4.78
CA THR A 33 15.20 -0.94 -4.46
C THR A 33 13.84 -0.30 -4.73
N GLY A 34 13.03 -0.96 -5.56
CA GLY A 34 11.68 -0.48 -5.91
C GLY A 34 10.71 -0.82 -4.80
N GLU A 35 9.63 -0.06 -4.70
CA GLU A 35 8.59 -0.29 -3.71
C GLU A 35 7.23 -0.33 -4.38
N CYS A 36 6.33 -1.19 -3.89
CA CYS A 36 4.95 -1.25 -4.36
C CYS A 36 3.99 -1.46 -3.21
N PHE A 37 3.01 -0.57 -3.10
CA PHE A 37 1.94 -0.66 -2.11
C PHE A 37 0.63 -1.01 -2.78
N VAL A 38 -0.09 -1.94 -2.15
CA VAL A 38 -1.50 -2.22 -2.46
C VAL A 38 -2.34 -1.42 -1.49
N ILE A 39 -3.06 -0.45 -2.01
CA ILE A 39 -3.95 0.42 -1.25
C ILE A 39 -5.35 -0.17 -1.36
N ASP A 40 -5.95 -0.46 -0.21
CA ASP A 40 -7.25 -1.12 -0.05
C ASP A 40 -7.29 -2.53 -0.70
N SER A 41 -8.48 -3.03 -1.03
CA SER A 41 -8.65 -4.40 -1.53
C SER A 41 -9.75 -4.56 -2.58
N PRO A 42 -9.58 -5.49 -3.54
CA PRO A 42 -10.71 -6.11 -4.20
C PRO A 42 -11.55 -6.89 -3.19
N ILE A 43 -12.82 -7.16 -3.50
CA ILE A 43 -13.76 -7.68 -2.50
C ILE A 43 -14.18 -9.12 -2.70
N LEU A 44 -14.06 -9.66 -3.91
CA LEU A 44 -14.42 -11.06 -4.16
C LEU A 44 -13.21 -11.98 -3.93
N PRO A 45 -13.42 -13.21 -3.41
CA PRO A 45 -12.33 -14.15 -3.15
C PRO A 45 -11.43 -14.40 -4.34
N ASP A 46 -11.99 -14.62 -5.53
CA ASP A 46 -11.21 -14.85 -6.76
C ASP A 46 -10.44 -13.60 -7.23
N GLU A 47 -10.94 -12.40 -6.90
CA GLU A 47 -10.23 -11.14 -7.17
C GLU A 47 -9.04 -10.96 -6.24
N LEU A 48 -9.16 -11.39 -4.98
CA LEU A 48 -8.07 -11.40 -4.01
C LEU A 48 -7.02 -12.46 -4.39
N GLU A 49 -7.44 -13.67 -4.79
CA GLU A 49 -6.56 -14.75 -5.20
C GLU A 49 -5.69 -14.37 -6.42
N VAL A 50 -6.25 -13.64 -7.38
CA VAL A 50 -5.51 -13.23 -8.60
C VAL A 50 -4.64 -11.99 -8.39
N LEU A 51 -4.84 -11.22 -7.32
CA LEU A 51 -4.13 -9.95 -7.09
C LEU A 51 -2.59 -10.09 -7.08
N PRO A 52 -1.97 -11.10 -6.42
CA PRO A 52 -0.52 -11.31 -6.50
C PRO A 52 -0.04 -11.56 -7.93
N ALA A 53 -0.79 -12.32 -8.73
CA ALA A 53 -0.45 -12.59 -10.12
C ALA A 53 -0.57 -11.33 -11.01
N VAL A 54 -1.48 -10.41 -10.69
CA VAL A 54 -1.55 -9.10 -11.35
C VAL A 54 -0.29 -8.28 -11.07
N LEU A 55 0.17 -8.25 -9.81
CA LEU A 55 1.41 -7.56 -9.44
C LEU A 55 2.61 -8.18 -10.16
N GLU A 56 2.73 -9.50 -10.15
CA GLU A 56 3.80 -10.22 -10.85
C GLU A 56 3.81 -9.93 -12.35
N HIS A 57 2.65 -10.03 -13.01
CA HIS A 57 2.51 -9.76 -14.45
C HIS A 57 2.88 -8.31 -14.81
N ALA A 58 2.57 -7.36 -13.92
CA ALA A 58 2.94 -5.96 -14.11
C ALA A 58 4.42 -5.67 -13.80
N GLY A 59 5.14 -6.60 -13.17
CA GLY A 59 6.49 -6.37 -12.66
C GLY A 59 6.51 -5.46 -11.42
N PHE A 60 5.48 -5.52 -10.59
CA PHE A 60 5.31 -4.69 -9.38
C PHE A 60 5.66 -5.54 -8.15
N GLY A 61 6.88 -5.36 -7.62
CA GLY A 61 7.36 -6.09 -6.45
C GLY A 61 6.65 -5.65 -5.17
N PHE A 62 5.82 -6.51 -4.58
CA PHE A 62 5.02 -6.21 -3.39
C PHE A 62 5.87 -5.79 -2.18
N SER A 63 5.50 -4.67 -1.55
CA SER A 63 6.15 -4.14 -0.35
C SER A 63 5.22 -4.08 0.86
N GLY A 64 3.92 -3.80 0.68
CA GLY A 64 3.00 -3.73 1.80
C GLY A 64 1.57 -3.31 1.45
N LEU A 65 0.73 -3.30 2.48
CA LEU A 65 -0.68 -2.94 2.39
C LEU A 65 -0.95 -1.61 3.08
N LEU A 66 -1.85 -0.82 2.51
CA LEU A 66 -2.39 0.38 3.13
C LEU A 66 -3.91 0.35 3.03
N ALA A 67 -4.62 0.24 4.15
CA ALA A 67 -6.05 0.52 4.19
C ALA A 67 -6.26 2.02 4.40
N THR A 68 -7.11 2.64 3.59
CA THR A 68 -7.46 4.06 3.72
C THR A 68 -8.36 4.33 4.93
N HIS A 69 -9.22 3.37 5.29
CA HIS A 69 -10.10 3.41 6.44
C HIS A 69 -10.57 2.00 6.85
N ALA A 70 -11.38 1.90 7.91
CA ALA A 70 -11.73 0.65 8.59
C ALA A 70 -13.03 -0.01 8.10
N ASP A 71 -13.53 0.36 6.92
CA ASP A 71 -14.65 -0.34 6.31
C ASP A 71 -14.18 -1.67 5.71
N TRP A 72 -15.04 -2.68 5.80
CA TRP A 72 -14.65 -4.08 5.59
C TRP A 72 -14.02 -4.32 4.22
N ASP A 73 -14.45 -3.60 3.18
CA ASP A 73 -13.99 -3.71 1.80
C ASP A 73 -12.58 -3.16 1.56
N HIS A 74 -12.03 -2.43 2.52
CA HIS A 74 -10.66 -1.89 2.49
C HIS A 74 -9.66 -2.74 3.28
N LEU A 75 -10.12 -3.73 4.05
CA LEU A 75 -9.29 -4.53 4.95
C LEU A 75 -8.95 -5.94 4.41
N LEU A 76 -9.51 -6.33 3.26
CA LEU A 76 -9.45 -7.71 2.77
C LEU A 76 -8.12 -8.09 2.13
N ALA A 77 -7.24 -7.13 1.82
CA ALA A 77 -5.99 -7.41 1.10
C ALA A 77 -5.06 -8.37 1.87
N ARG A 78 -5.19 -8.48 3.19
CA ARG A 78 -4.48 -9.51 3.96
C ARG A 78 -4.85 -10.93 3.56
N MET A 79 -6.03 -11.17 2.98
CA MET A 79 -6.37 -12.50 2.47
C MET A 79 -5.49 -12.88 1.28
N ALA A 80 -5.05 -11.90 0.47
CA ALA A 80 -4.09 -12.10 -0.61
C ALA A 80 -2.63 -12.08 -0.09
N PHE A 81 -2.35 -11.31 0.96
CA PHE A 81 -1.01 -11.14 1.54
C PHE A 81 -1.02 -11.36 3.06
N PRO A 82 -1.14 -12.60 3.55
CA PRO A 82 -1.43 -12.89 4.96
C PRO A 82 -0.31 -12.51 5.94
N ALA A 83 0.93 -12.45 5.47
CA ALA A 83 2.08 -12.04 6.27
C ALA A 83 2.34 -10.53 6.26
N ALA A 84 1.58 -9.75 5.47
CA ALA A 84 1.79 -8.32 5.35
C ALA A 84 1.10 -7.55 6.50
N ALA A 85 1.79 -6.53 7.01
CA ALA A 85 1.17 -5.52 7.86
C ALA A 85 0.08 -4.77 7.08
N LEU A 86 -1.00 -4.38 7.76
CA LEU A 86 -2.12 -3.61 7.17
C LEU A 86 -2.18 -2.21 7.77
N GLY A 87 -1.90 -1.22 6.93
CA GLY A 87 -1.92 0.19 7.31
C GLY A 87 -0.68 0.62 8.08
N VAL A 88 -0.54 1.94 8.20
CA VAL A 88 0.68 2.57 8.77
C VAL A 88 0.90 2.15 10.22
N ALA A 89 -0.17 1.96 10.99
CA ALA A 89 -0.09 1.61 12.41
C ALA A 89 0.54 0.24 12.69
N GLU A 90 0.60 -0.66 11.71
CA GLU A 90 1.14 -2.01 11.90
C GLU A 90 2.49 -2.26 11.22
N LEU A 91 3.00 -1.31 10.44
CA LEU A 91 4.36 -1.42 9.88
C LEU A 91 5.39 -1.57 11.01
N ALA A 92 6.51 -2.23 10.73
CA ALA A 92 7.64 -2.26 11.66
C ALA A 92 8.16 -0.83 11.88
N ASP A 93 8.75 -0.55 13.04
CA ASP A 93 9.27 0.79 13.34
C ASP A 93 10.40 1.20 12.39
N ASP A 94 11.13 0.26 11.82
CA ASP A 94 12.17 0.50 10.79
C ASP A 94 11.61 0.63 9.37
N ALA A 95 10.30 0.45 9.16
CA ALA A 95 9.69 0.62 7.85
C ALA A 95 9.84 2.07 7.39
N GLN A 96 10.39 2.25 6.19
CA GLN A 96 10.67 3.57 5.64
C GLN A 96 9.38 4.23 5.11
N VAL A 97 9.12 5.47 5.56
CA VAL A 97 7.95 6.28 5.18
C VAL A 97 8.35 7.40 4.20
N CYS A 98 9.54 7.99 4.37
CA CYS A 98 10.10 8.95 3.42
C CYS A 98 11.45 8.48 2.89
N ASN A 99 11.49 8.12 1.61
CA ASN A 99 12.74 7.70 0.96
C ASN A 99 13.78 8.84 0.89
N CYS A 100 13.34 10.06 0.56
CA CYS A 100 14.24 11.19 0.33
C CYS A 100 15.02 11.65 1.58
N ASN A 101 14.40 11.51 2.76
CA ASN A 101 14.96 11.98 4.02
C ASN A 101 15.31 10.83 4.97
N GLY A 102 15.17 9.57 4.53
CA GLY A 102 15.47 8.40 5.37
C GLY A 102 14.56 8.25 6.59
N VAL A 103 13.33 8.79 6.56
CA VAL A 103 12.43 8.79 7.72
C VAL A 103 11.68 7.47 7.80
N THR A 104 11.76 6.82 8.95
CA THR A 104 11.03 5.59 9.28
C THR A 104 9.73 5.88 10.02
N LYS A 105 8.85 4.87 10.13
CA LYS A 105 7.68 4.94 11.01
C LYS A 105 8.09 5.24 12.46
N GLY A 106 9.16 4.61 12.93
CA GLY A 106 9.69 4.76 14.28
C GLY A 106 10.08 6.21 14.56
N ASP A 107 10.69 6.89 13.59
CA ASP A 107 11.03 8.32 13.70
C ASP A 107 9.79 9.19 13.88
N ILE A 108 8.75 8.95 13.07
CA ILE A 108 7.48 9.70 13.14
C ILE A 108 6.78 9.44 14.47
N CYS A 109 6.64 8.17 14.86
CA CYS A 109 6.03 7.79 16.13
C CYS A 109 6.83 8.33 17.32
N GLY A 110 8.16 8.33 17.24
CA GLY A 110 9.07 8.90 18.23
C GLY A 110 8.87 10.40 18.40
N ALA A 111 8.81 11.15 17.29
CA ALA A 111 8.57 12.59 17.30
C ALA A 111 7.22 12.94 17.96
N VAL A 112 6.14 12.23 17.61
CA VAL A 112 4.82 12.41 18.23
C VAL A 112 4.86 12.11 19.73
N LYS A 113 5.48 10.99 20.13
CA LYS A 113 5.66 10.64 21.56
C LYS A 113 6.50 11.66 22.32
N ALA A 114 7.47 12.29 21.65
CA ALA A 114 8.30 13.37 22.19
C ALA A 114 7.56 14.73 22.26
N GLY A 115 6.31 14.81 21.82
CA GLY A 115 5.45 15.98 21.94
C GLY A 115 5.35 16.84 20.67
N CYS A 116 5.87 16.39 19.53
CA CYS A 116 5.61 17.07 18.26
C CYS A 116 4.11 16.98 17.91
N ALA A 117 3.44 18.13 17.85
CA ALA A 117 2.00 18.23 17.59
C ALA A 117 1.63 19.24 16.48
N SER A 118 2.63 19.79 15.78
CA SER A 118 2.42 20.72 14.66
C SER A 118 3.41 20.44 13.54
N VAL A 119 3.02 20.81 12.31
CA VAL A 119 3.92 20.86 11.16
C VAL A 119 4.44 22.29 11.09
N THR A 120 5.76 22.49 11.09
CA THR A 120 6.32 23.81 10.83
C THR A 120 5.92 24.25 9.42
N ALA A 121 5.38 25.46 9.27
CA ALA A 121 5.12 26.01 7.95
C ALA A 121 6.42 26.02 7.13
N VAL A 122 6.32 25.61 5.87
CA VAL A 122 7.40 25.64 4.89
C VAL A 122 7.25 26.89 4.03
#